data_AF-A0A520BX30-F1
#
_entry.id   AF-A0A520BX30-F1
#
_cell.length_a   1.000
_cell.length_b   1.000
_cell.length_c   1.000
_cell.angle_alpha   90.00
_cell.angle_beta   90.00
_cell.angle_gamma   90.00
#
_symmetry.space_group_name_H-M   'P 1'
#
loop_
_entity.id
_entity.type
_entity.pdbx_description
1 polymer ?
#
loop_
_entity_poly.entity_id
_entity_poly.type
_entity_poly.pdbx_seq_one_letter_code
_entity_poly.pdbx_strand_id
1 'polypeptide(L)'
;MDSGDGPTPAVQPQHFSHIKGWGSDLPRHRRPAVPMERTPPRLDMPLAPPAQQPVNVEILHSTERAGITPIFGTPLPPKGVSGAMRRHAFRHSENDLRHWLMLLAADRVDMVEGLLSDLASGHVPRLYAETGGRAELRHNPAGAMRKAAGLAVAVGVACWLWKRRSRA
;
A
#
# COMPACT_ATOMS: atom_id res chain seq x y z
N MET A 1 47.79 24.22 52.98
CA MET A 1 48.35 25.33 52.17
C MET A 1 47.73 25.22 50.79
N ASP A 2 46.80 26.13 50.53
CA ASP A 2 46.30 26.64 49.24
C ASP A 2 46.05 25.63 48.11
N SER A 3 44.88 25.00 48.12
CA SER A 3 44.29 24.43 46.91
C SER A 3 43.89 25.62 46.02
N GLY A 4 44.72 25.91 45.02
CA GLY A 4 44.54 27.04 44.11
C GLY A 4 43.22 27.00 43.33
N ASP A 5 42.14 27.49 43.95
CA ASP A 5 40.88 27.85 43.30
C ASP A 5 41.02 29.26 42.70
N GLY A 6 41.86 29.37 41.67
CA GLY A 6 41.70 30.46 40.72
C GLY A 6 40.42 30.24 39.90
N PRO A 7 39.67 31.29 39.54
CA PRO A 7 38.52 31.12 38.65
C PRO A 7 39.00 30.47 37.35
N THR A 8 38.62 29.21 37.14
CA THR A 8 38.95 28.51 35.89
C THR A 8 38.35 29.35 34.77
N PRO A 9 39.15 29.79 33.77
CA PRO A 9 38.62 30.65 32.71
C PRO A 9 37.42 29.95 32.08
N ALA A 10 36.30 30.67 31.95
CA ALA A 10 35.08 30.14 31.37
C ALA A 10 35.39 29.64 29.95
N VAL A 11 35.54 28.32 29.81
CA VAL A 11 35.78 27.67 28.52
C VAL A 11 34.56 27.97 27.66
N GLN A 12 34.74 28.81 26.64
CA GLN A 12 33.66 29.13 25.71
C GLN A 12 33.42 27.91 24.80
N PRO A 13 32.31 27.17 24.98
CA PRO A 13 32.11 25.89 24.28
C PRO A 13 32.07 26.06 22.75
N GLN A 14 31.70 27.25 22.29
CA GLN A 14 31.60 27.64 20.88
C GLN A 14 32.94 27.53 20.14
N HIS A 15 34.07 27.80 20.80
CA HIS A 15 35.40 27.76 20.16
C HIS A 15 35.83 26.35 19.74
N PHE A 16 35.26 25.33 20.39
CA PHE A 16 35.63 23.93 20.20
C PHE A 16 34.51 23.13 19.50
N SER A 17 33.47 23.82 18.99
CA SER A 17 32.36 23.23 18.25
C SER A 17 32.79 22.46 16.99
N HIS A 18 33.98 22.75 16.46
CA HIS A 18 34.60 22.06 15.34
C HIS A 18 35.12 20.65 15.70
N ILE A 19 35.32 20.35 16.99
CA ILE A 19 35.78 19.04 17.46
C ILE A 19 34.56 18.13 17.65
N LYS A 20 34.42 17.13 16.78
CA LYS A 20 33.34 16.14 16.89
C LYS A 20 33.43 15.40 18.22
N GLY A 21 32.40 15.50 19.06
CA GLY A 21 32.30 14.81 20.34
C GLY A 21 32.89 15.56 21.54
N TRP A 22 33.38 16.79 21.36
CA TRP A 22 33.82 17.62 22.47
C TRP A 22 32.69 17.90 23.47
N GLY A 23 33.01 17.88 24.77
CA GLY A 23 32.08 18.10 25.88
C GLY A 23 31.39 16.82 26.38
N SER A 24 31.76 15.65 25.86
CA SER A 24 31.19 14.35 26.27
C SER A 24 31.67 13.86 27.64
N ASP A 25 32.88 14.27 28.04
CA ASP A 25 33.55 13.96 29.30
C ASP A 25 33.18 14.93 30.44
N LEU A 26 32.57 16.08 30.11
CA LEU A 26 32.09 17.06 31.10
C LEU A 26 31.16 16.41 32.15
N PRO A 27 31.05 17.00 33.35
CA PRO A 27 30.02 16.60 34.31
C PRO A 27 28.65 16.48 33.64
N ARG A 28 27.88 15.43 33.95
CA ARG A 28 26.65 15.04 33.23
C ARG A 28 25.71 16.21 32.90
N HIS A 29 25.56 17.17 33.81
CA HIS A 29 24.70 18.35 33.66
C HIS A 29 25.20 19.40 32.64
N ARG A 30 26.44 19.31 32.17
CA ARG A 30 27.06 20.22 31.17
C ARG A 30 27.36 19.55 29.83
N ARG A 31 26.98 18.28 29.68
CA ARG A 31 27.20 17.55 28.42
C ARG A 31 26.22 18.04 27.35
N PRO A 32 26.65 18.22 26.10
CA PRO A 32 25.76 18.66 25.01
C PRO A 32 24.51 17.80 24.78
N ALA A 33 24.51 16.53 25.21
CA ALA A 33 23.42 15.57 25.01
C ALA A 33 22.55 15.32 26.26
N VAL A 34 22.59 16.21 27.27
CA VAL A 34 21.84 16.05 28.54
C VAL A 34 20.98 17.29 28.82
N PRO A 35 19.69 17.12 29.21
CA PRO A 35 18.99 15.84 29.35
C PRO A 35 18.74 15.19 27.99
N MET A 36 18.91 13.86 27.93
CA MET A 36 18.55 13.09 26.74
C MET A 36 17.06 13.28 26.48
N GLU A 37 16.68 13.52 25.23
CA GLU A 37 15.28 13.37 24.82
C GLU A 37 14.82 11.97 25.24
N ARG A 38 13.72 11.92 26.01
CA ARG A 38 13.17 10.64 26.47
C ARG A 38 12.54 9.96 25.26
N THR A 39 12.84 8.69 25.05
CA THR A 39 12.16 7.86 24.04
C THR A 39 11.11 6.98 24.72
N PRO A 40 9.83 7.09 24.37
CA PRO A 40 9.24 8.05 23.43
C PRO A 40 9.08 9.46 24.05
N PRO A 41 9.05 10.51 23.22
CA PRO A 41 8.66 11.85 23.65
C PRO A 41 7.31 11.78 24.37
N ARG A 42 7.14 12.52 25.47
CA ARG A 42 5.80 12.76 26.01
C ARG A 42 5.09 13.67 25.04
N LEU A 43 4.26 13.08 24.19
CA LEU A 43 3.19 13.82 23.53
C LEU A 43 2.18 14.16 24.63
N ASP A 44 2.13 15.42 25.06
CA ASP A 44 1.16 15.94 26.02
C ASP A 44 -0.26 16.04 25.42
N MET A 45 -0.48 15.43 24.26
CA MET A 45 -1.76 15.40 23.57
C MET A 45 -2.52 14.14 23.95
N PRO A 46 -3.79 14.25 24.37
CA PRO A 46 -4.66 13.09 24.54
C PRO A 46 -4.69 12.30 23.22
N LEU A 47 -4.42 11.00 23.29
CA LEU A 47 -4.50 10.10 22.14
C LEU A 47 -5.98 9.85 21.78
N ALA A 48 -6.66 10.88 21.30
CA ALA A 48 -8.02 10.77 20.80
C ALA A 48 -7.99 10.19 19.37
N PRO A 49 -8.92 9.29 19.01
CA PRO A 49 -9.08 8.89 17.61
C PRO A 49 -9.34 10.13 16.73
N PRO A 50 -8.77 10.17 15.51
CA PRO A 50 -9.05 11.26 14.60
C PRO A 50 -10.55 11.32 14.27
N ALA A 51 -11.04 12.50 13.91
CA ALA A 51 -12.41 12.67 13.45
C ALA A 51 -12.70 11.76 12.25
N GLN A 52 -13.92 11.23 12.18
CA GLN A 52 -14.37 10.40 11.06
C GLN A 52 -14.39 11.23 9.78
N GLN A 53 -13.64 10.81 8.76
CA GLN A 53 -13.71 11.46 7.44
C GLN A 53 -15.06 11.17 6.76
N PRO A 54 -15.55 12.08 5.88
CA PRO A 54 -16.84 11.92 5.23
C PRO A 54 -16.89 10.69 4.32
N VAL A 55 -17.99 9.93 4.41
CA VAL A 55 -18.24 8.72 3.62
C VAL A 55 -19.05 9.09 2.38
N ASN A 56 -18.33 9.35 1.27
CA ASN A 56 -18.95 9.76 -0.01
C ASN A 56 -19.06 8.61 -1.03
N VAL A 57 -18.43 7.47 -0.73
CA VAL A 57 -18.40 6.28 -1.59
C VAL A 57 -18.66 5.04 -0.74
N GLU A 58 -19.02 3.94 -1.39
CA GLU A 58 -19.12 2.65 -0.70
C GLU A 58 -17.75 2.21 -0.18
N ILE A 59 -17.68 1.89 1.11
CA ILE A 59 -16.46 1.43 1.78
C ILE A 59 -16.73 0.05 2.35
N LEU A 60 -15.93 -0.92 1.91
CA LEU A 60 -15.94 -2.24 2.48
C LEU A 60 -14.93 -2.27 3.63
N HIS A 61 -15.36 -2.73 4.79
CA HIS A 61 -14.54 -2.76 6.00
C HIS A 61 -14.54 -4.15 6.61
N SER A 62 -13.57 -4.38 7.50
CA SER A 62 -13.42 -5.60 8.26
C SER A 62 -14.71 -6.01 8.99
N THR A 63 -15.03 -7.31 8.97
CA THR A 63 -16.09 -7.88 9.84
C THR A 63 -15.65 -7.99 11.29
N GLU A 64 -14.34 -7.94 11.56
CA GLU A 64 -13.75 -8.15 12.88
C GLU A 64 -13.65 -6.84 13.67
N ARG A 65 -13.67 -5.70 12.99
CA ARG A 65 -13.68 -4.37 13.59
C ARG A 65 -15.08 -3.77 13.52
N ALA A 66 -15.54 -3.24 14.65
CA ALA A 66 -16.78 -2.49 14.71
C ALA A 66 -16.64 -1.17 13.91
N GLY A 67 -17.46 -1.04 12.88
CA GLY A 67 -17.58 0.17 12.07
C GLY A 67 -16.40 0.44 11.13
N ILE A 68 -16.51 1.57 10.43
CA ILE A 68 -15.52 2.05 9.47
C ILE A 68 -14.39 2.75 10.23
N THR A 69 -13.15 2.59 9.78
CA THR A 69 -12.03 3.33 10.36
C THR A 69 -12.20 4.84 10.15
N PRO A 70 -11.70 5.71 11.04
CA PRO A 70 -11.81 7.16 10.86
C PRO A 70 -11.20 7.68 9.55
N ILE A 71 -10.13 7.02 9.10
CA ILE A 71 -9.43 7.29 7.85
C ILE A 71 -9.39 6.00 7.03
N PHE A 72 -9.76 6.08 5.76
CA PHE A 72 -9.86 5.00 4.79
C PHE A 72 -9.54 5.50 3.36
N GLY A 73 -9.20 4.59 2.46
CA GLY A 73 -8.98 4.92 1.04
C GLY A 73 -10.28 5.06 0.25
N THR A 74 -10.35 6.04 -0.65
CA THR A 74 -11.49 6.28 -1.56
C THR A 74 -11.22 6.19 -3.08
N PRO A 75 -9.99 5.98 -3.62
CA PRO A 75 -9.74 6.16 -5.05
C PRO A 75 -10.39 5.09 -5.94
N LEU A 76 -10.68 3.91 -5.39
CA LEU A 76 -11.19 2.75 -6.13
C LEU A 76 -12.44 2.18 -5.45
N PRO A 77 -13.60 2.86 -5.57
CA PRO A 77 -14.84 2.35 -5.01
C PRO A 77 -15.25 1.03 -5.69
N PRO A 78 -15.86 0.07 -4.98
CA PRO A 78 -16.33 -1.18 -5.56
C PRO A 78 -17.35 -0.94 -6.69
N LYS A 79 -16.99 -1.33 -7.92
CA LYS A 79 -17.84 -1.19 -9.11
C LYS A 79 -17.88 -2.49 -9.92
N GLY A 80 -18.92 -2.67 -10.73
CA GLY A 80 -19.03 -3.83 -11.63
C GLY A 80 -19.03 -5.18 -10.92
N VAL A 81 -18.57 -6.20 -11.64
CA VAL A 81 -18.43 -7.59 -11.19
C VAL A 81 -17.30 -7.71 -10.17
N SER A 82 -16.15 -7.05 -10.41
CA SER A 82 -15.05 -7.04 -9.44
C SER A 82 -15.49 -6.47 -8.09
N GLY A 83 -16.30 -5.41 -8.09
CA GLY A 83 -16.92 -4.84 -6.89
C GLY A 83 -17.86 -5.81 -6.18
N ALA A 84 -18.68 -6.55 -6.94
CA ALA A 84 -19.55 -7.59 -6.35
C ALA A 84 -18.73 -8.72 -5.69
N MET A 85 -17.60 -9.10 -6.29
CA MET A 85 -16.67 -10.07 -5.69
C MET A 85 -16.06 -9.53 -4.40
N ARG A 86 -15.63 -8.26 -4.38
CA ARG A 86 -15.12 -7.60 -3.17
C ARG A 86 -16.20 -7.57 -2.08
N ARG A 87 -17.44 -7.18 -2.39
CA ARG A 87 -18.59 -7.26 -1.43
C ARG A 87 -18.80 -8.67 -0.87
N HIS A 88 -18.49 -9.72 -1.63
CA HIS A 88 -18.56 -11.10 -1.15
C HIS A 88 -17.38 -11.45 -0.26
N ALA A 89 -16.16 -11.03 -0.63
CA ALA A 89 -14.97 -11.26 0.16
C ALA A 89 -15.10 -10.66 1.57
N PHE A 90 -15.60 -9.43 1.69
CA PHE A 90 -15.82 -8.74 2.97
C PHE A 90 -16.97 -9.29 3.84
N ARG A 91 -17.62 -10.40 3.43
CA ARG A 91 -18.49 -11.18 4.34
C ARG A 91 -17.76 -12.28 5.10
N HIS A 92 -16.52 -12.56 4.71
CA HIS A 92 -15.66 -13.55 5.36
C HIS A 92 -14.67 -12.83 6.28
N SER A 93 -14.25 -13.51 7.36
CA SER A 93 -13.19 -13.04 8.25
C SER A 93 -11.87 -12.90 7.50
N GLU A 94 -11.03 -11.96 7.93
CA GLU A 94 -9.70 -11.73 7.35
C GLU A 94 -8.75 -12.90 7.59
N ASN A 95 -9.05 -13.77 8.55
CA ASN A 95 -8.31 -15.01 8.76
C ASN A 95 -8.70 -16.13 7.77
N ASP A 96 -9.82 -15.97 7.04
CA ASP A 96 -10.28 -16.96 6.07
C ASP A 96 -9.52 -16.79 4.74
N LEU A 97 -8.91 -17.88 4.25
CA LEU A 97 -8.24 -17.89 2.95
C LEU A 97 -9.18 -17.47 1.80
N ARG A 98 -10.48 -17.75 1.91
CA ARG A 98 -11.47 -17.37 0.90
C ARG A 98 -11.55 -15.86 0.71
N HIS A 99 -11.44 -15.08 1.79
CA HIS A 99 -11.43 -13.61 1.73
C HIS A 99 -10.35 -13.13 0.75
N TRP A 100 -9.11 -13.57 0.98
CA TRP A 100 -7.94 -13.17 0.18
C TRP A 100 -7.97 -13.70 -1.25
N LEU A 101 -8.37 -14.96 -1.44
CA LEU A 101 -8.48 -15.53 -2.79
C LEU A 101 -9.54 -14.82 -3.63
N MET A 102 -10.67 -14.44 -3.02
CA MET A 102 -11.71 -13.67 -3.71
C MET A 102 -11.22 -12.26 -4.07
N LEU A 103 -10.51 -11.57 -3.18
CA LEU A 103 -9.93 -10.25 -3.48
C LEU A 103 -8.92 -10.32 -4.62
N LEU A 104 -8.02 -11.32 -4.60
CA LEU A 104 -7.03 -11.50 -5.65
C LEU A 104 -7.70 -11.79 -7.01
N ALA A 105 -8.76 -12.59 -7.01
CA ALA A 105 -9.54 -12.85 -8.21
C ALA A 105 -10.30 -11.60 -8.68
N ALA A 106 -10.84 -10.80 -7.75
CA ALA A 106 -11.51 -9.54 -8.06
C ALA A 106 -10.56 -8.56 -8.78
N ASP A 107 -9.30 -8.49 -8.37
CA ASP A 107 -8.30 -7.64 -9.03
C ASP A 107 -7.99 -8.09 -10.47
N ARG A 108 -8.09 -9.38 -10.77
CA ARG A 108 -7.94 -9.88 -12.15
C ARG A 108 -9.17 -9.50 -12.98
N VAL A 109 -10.36 -9.60 -12.41
CA VAL A 109 -11.62 -9.22 -13.07
C VAL A 109 -11.66 -7.72 -13.34
N ASP A 110 -11.27 -6.88 -12.38
CA ASP A 110 -11.24 -5.42 -12.51
C ASP A 110 -10.34 -4.96 -13.67
N MET A 111 -9.18 -5.62 -13.82
CA MET A 111 -8.29 -5.41 -14.97
C MET A 111 -8.96 -5.72 -16.31
N VAL A 112 -9.70 -6.84 -16.38
CA VAL A 112 -10.44 -7.22 -17.60
C VAL A 112 -11.61 -6.27 -17.85
N GLU A 113 -12.33 -5.86 -16.81
CA GLU A 113 -13.41 -4.86 -16.91
C GLU A 113 -12.89 -3.52 -17.43
N GLY A 114 -11.73 -3.06 -16.93
CA GLY A 114 -11.04 -1.87 -17.42
C GLY A 114 -10.67 -2.00 -18.89
N LEU A 115 -10.03 -3.12 -19.29
CA LEU A 115 -9.66 -3.35 -20.69
C LEU A 115 -10.88 -3.39 -21.63
N LEU A 116 -11.98 -4.00 -21.20
CA LEU A 116 -13.23 -4.02 -21.95
C LEU A 116 -13.85 -2.62 -22.06
N SER A 117 -13.80 -1.83 -20.98
CA SER A 117 -14.28 -0.44 -20.97
C SER A 117 -13.44 0.45 -21.90
N ASP A 118 -12.12 0.30 -21.90
CA ASP A 118 -11.20 1.01 -22.78
C ASP A 118 -11.46 0.65 -24.24
N LEU A 119 -11.62 -0.64 -24.52
CA LEU A 119 -11.95 -1.12 -25.87
C LEU A 119 -13.31 -0.60 -26.33
N ALA A 120 -14.32 -0.59 -25.46
CA ALA A 120 -15.66 -0.08 -25.77
C ALA A 120 -15.68 1.44 -26.00
N SER A 121 -14.81 2.18 -25.32
CA SER A 121 -14.61 3.63 -25.55
C SER A 121 -13.71 3.94 -26.76
N GLY A 122 -13.26 2.91 -27.49
CA GLY A 122 -12.41 3.05 -28.68
C GLY A 122 -10.94 3.34 -28.37
N HIS A 123 -10.55 3.30 -27.09
CA HIS A 123 -9.16 3.46 -26.68
C HIS A 123 -8.49 2.09 -26.61
N VAL A 124 -7.76 1.71 -27.66
CA VAL A 124 -6.89 0.52 -27.58
C VAL A 124 -5.62 0.92 -26.84
N PRO A 125 -5.37 0.40 -25.62
CA PRO A 125 -4.18 0.77 -24.88
C PRO A 125 -2.94 0.34 -25.67
N ARG A 126 -1.90 1.19 -25.69
CA ARG A 126 -0.57 0.85 -26.23
C ARG A 126 0.15 -0.24 -25.42
N LEU A 127 -0.52 -0.87 -24.47
CA LEU A 127 -0.05 -2.00 -23.67
C LEU A 127 0.69 -3.03 -24.52
N TYR A 128 0.15 -3.47 -25.67
CA TYR A 128 0.83 -4.48 -26.48
C TYR A 128 2.21 -4.03 -27.03
N ALA A 129 2.36 -2.73 -27.30
CA ALA A 129 3.63 -2.14 -27.71
C ALA A 129 4.58 -1.92 -26.53
N GLU A 130 4.05 -1.54 -25.36
CA GLU A 130 4.82 -1.17 -24.16
C GLU A 130 5.22 -2.36 -23.27
N THR A 131 4.39 -3.41 -23.18
CA THR A 131 4.72 -4.67 -22.47
C THR A 131 5.55 -5.66 -23.30
N GLY A 132 6.05 -5.22 -24.46
CA GLY A 132 6.96 -6.04 -25.27
C GLY A 132 6.28 -7.15 -26.08
N GLY A 133 4.98 -7.04 -26.38
CA GLY A 133 4.28 -8.01 -27.24
C GLY A 133 4.95 -8.17 -28.62
N ARG A 134 5.44 -7.07 -29.20
CA ARG A 134 6.24 -7.10 -30.44
C ARG A 134 7.57 -7.82 -30.25
N ALA A 135 8.21 -7.67 -29.08
CA ALA A 135 9.44 -8.37 -28.76
C ALA A 135 9.19 -9.87 -28.55
N GLU A 136 8.07 -10.25 -27.92
CA GLU A 136 7.68 -11.64 -27.73
C GLU A 136 7.38 -12.33 -29.07
N LEU A 137 6.65 -11.69 -29.98
CA LEU A 137 6.45 -12.24 -31.33
C LEU A 137 7.75 -12.42 -32.11
N ARG A 138 8.70 -11.48 -31.96
CA ARG A 138 9.96 -11.49 -32.72
C ARG A 138 10.99 -12.46 -32.16
N HIS A 139 11.09 -12.60 -30.84
CA HIS A 139 12.13 -13.40 -30.18
C HIS A 139 11.60 -14.71 -29.60
N ASN A 140 10.29 -14.86 -29.41
CA ASN A 140 9.66 -16.08 -28.90
C ASN A 140 8.25 -16.33 -29.50
N PRO A 141 8.16 -16.55 -30.82
CA PRO A 141 6.87 -16.75 -31.50
C PRO A 141 6.11 -17.99 -30.96
N ALA A 142 6.83 -19.04 -30.56
CA ALA A 142 6.23 -20.24 -29.97
C ALA A 142 5.62 -19.98 -28.58
N GLY A 143 6.20 -19.09 -27.77
CA GLY A 143 5.63 -18.63 -26.50
C GLY A 143 4.36 -17.81 -26.72
N ALA A 144 4.40 -16.86 -27.66
CA ALA A 144 3.25 -16.05 -28.03
C ALA A 144 2.08 -16.92 -28.54
N MET A 145 2.35 -17.88 -29.42
CA MET A 145 1.32 -18.74 -29.98
C MET A 145 0.68 -19.66 -28.92
N ARG A 146 1.47 -20.18 -27.97
CA ARG A 146 0.93 -20.96 -26.84
C ARG A 146 0.00 -20.13 -25.95
N LYS A 147 0.36 -18.87 -25.67
CA LYS A 147 -0.50 -17.95 -24.91
C LYS A 147 -1.80 -17.66 -25.66
N ALA A 148 -1.71 -17.39 -26.96
CA ALA A 148 -2.88 -17.14 -27.80
C ALA A 148 -3.81 -18.37 -27.86
N ALA A 149 -3.24 -19.57 -28.03
CA ALA A 149 -4.01 -20.82 -28.02
C ALA A 149 -4.67 -21.08 -26.66
N GLY A 150 -3.95 -20.87 -25.56
CA GLY A 150 -4.51 -21.02 -24.21
C GLY A 150 -5.67 -20.06 -23.95
N LEU A 151 -5.54 -18.80 -24.38
CA LEU A 151 -6.61 -17.81 -24.30
C LEU A 151 -7.83 -18.23 -25.14
N ALA A 152 -7.61 -18.67 -26.38
CA ALA A 152 -8.68 -19.11 -27.27
C ALA A 152 -9.45 -20.31 -26.70
N VAL A 153 -8.74 -21.29 -26.11
CA VAL A 153 -9.36 -22.43 -25.43
C VAL A 153 -10.18 -21.97 -24.22
N ALA A 154 -9.63 -21.10 -23.37
CA ALA A 154 -10.34 -20.59 -22.21
C ALA A 154 -11.63 -19.85 -22.59
N VAL A 155 -11.58 -18.99 -23.61
CA VAL A 155 -12.76 -18.29 -24.14
C VAL A 155 -13.75 -19.28 -24.75
N GLY A 156 -13.28 -20.27 -25.51
CA GLY A 156 -14.13 -21.31 -26.09
C GLY A 156 -14.88 -22.12 -25.03
N VAL A 157 -14.19 -22.53 -23.96
CA VAL A 157 -14.79 -23.24 -22.82
C VAL A 157 -15.80 -22.36 -22.10
N ALA A 158 -15.48 -21.10 -21.84
CA ALA A 158 -16.40 -20.15 -21.21
C ALA A 158 -17.69 -19.96 -22.04
N CYS A 159 -17.56 -19.76 -23.35
CA CYS A 159 -18.70 -19.67 -24.28
C CYS A 159 -19.54 -20.96 -24.31
N TRP A 160 -18.88 -22.12 -24.31
CA TRP A 160 -19.57 -23.41 -24.29
C TRP A 160 -20.36 -23.61 -22.98
N LEU A 161 -19.75 -23.31 -21.83
CA LEU A 161 -20.41 -23.37 -20.53
C LEU A 161 -21.59 -22.40 -20.44
N TRP A 162 -21.45 -21.19 -20.96
CA TRP A 162 -22.54 -20.21 -21.01
C TRP A 162 -23.71 -20.71 -21.88
N LYS A 163 -23.42 -21.23 -23.07
CA LYS A 163 -24.44 -21.79 -23.98
C LYS A 163 -25.13 -23.03 -23.40
N ARG A 164 -24.43 -23.81 -22.57
CA ARG A 164 -25.02 -24.96 -21.87
C ARG A 164 -25.96 -24.50 -20.76
N ARG A 165 -25.58 -23.47 -20.00
CA ARG A 165 -26.38 -22.91 -18.91
C ARG A 165 -27.63 -22.17 -19.40
N SER A 166 -27.63 -21.59 -20.60
CA SER A 166 -28.82 -20.95 -21.18
C SER A 166 -29.82 -21.91 -21.83
N ARG A 167 -29.45 -23.18 -21.98
CA ARG A 167 -30.31 -24.25 -22.52
C ARG A 167 -30.94 -25.14 -21.43
N ALA A 168 -30.56 -24.95 -20.18
CA ALA A 168 -31.11 -25.61 -18.99
C ALA A 168 -31.97 -24.61 -18.22
#